data_AF-A0A1B7NEN7-F1
#
_entry.id   AF-A0A1B7NEN7-F1
#
_cell.length_a   1.000
_cell.length_b   1.000
_cell.length_c   1.000
_cell.angle_alpha   90.00
_cell.angle_beta   90.00
_cell.angle_gamma   90.00
#
_symmetry.space_group_name_H-M   'P 1'
#
loop_
_entity.id
_entity.type
_entity.pdbx_description
1 polymer ?
#
loop_
_entity_poly.entity_id
_entity_poly.type
_entity_poly.pdbx_seq_one_letter_code
_entity_poly.pdbx_strand_id
1 'polypeptide(L)'
;MSWAALLLLLLCVRFVLFFRRRRLPRQTCSVAIFLGSGGHTSEALKMASSLDFSRYTPRTYVVSQGDAFSAQKALALERIKASHTLISDNHSIQPQYKLLTIPRARRVHQSLLTTPPDAVKSLLACVYFISVRPLFKIGAFRRPFADLLILNGPGTCVVLYAAVLLNRLIGLPGPRVMYVESFARVRSLSLSGKLLYHFVDRFVVQWPDLVQPGGREDYRGCLV
;
A
#
# COMPACT_ATOMS: atom_id res chain seq x y z
N MET A 1 -12.22 30.62 -4.35
CA MET A 1 -12.80 29.30 -4.70
C MET A 1 -14.24 29.29 -4.22
N SER A 2 -15.23 29.16 -5.11
CA SER A 2 -16.65 29.29 -4.74
C SER A 2 -17.09 28.13 -3.84
N TRP A 3 -17.93 28.41 -2.85
CA TRP A 3 -18.50 27.40 -1.94
C TRP A 3 -19.17 26.24 -2.67
N ALA A 4 -19.70 26.49 -3.87
CA ALA A 4 -20.26 25.48 -4.76
C ALA A 4 -19.23 24.42 -5.21
N ALA A 5 -17.99 24.82 -5.52
CA ALA A 5 -16.93 23.90 -5.92
C ALA A 5 -16.48 23.00 -4.75
N LEU A 6 -16.43 23.58 -3.53
CA LEU A 6 -16.13 22.82 -2.32
C LEU A 6 -17.24 21.80 -2.01
N LEU A 7 -18.51 22.22 -2.14
CA LEU A 7 -19.67 21.35 -1.92
C LEU A 7 -19.70 20.19 -2.94
N LEU A 8 -19.46 20.48 -4.22
CA LEU A 8 -19.36 19.47 -5.29
C LEU A 8 -18.21 18.49 -5.05
N LEU A 9 -17.03 18.99 -4.65
CA LEU A 9 -15.89 18.15 -4.31
C LEU A 9 -16.24 17.21 -3.14
N LEU A 10 -16.83 17.74 -2.07
CA LEU A 10 -17.24 16.95 -0.90
C LEU A 10 -18.30 15.90 -1.26
N LEU A 11 -19.27 16.24 -2.11
CA LEU A 11 -20.28 15.31 -2.61
C LEU A 11 -19.67 14.24 -3.51
N CYS A 12 -18.74 14.57 -4.39
CA CYS A 12 -18.01 13.61 -5.23
C CYS A 12 -17.15 12.65 -4.39
N VAL A 13 -16.41 13.18 -3.42
CA VAL A 13 -15.64 12.36 -2.47
C VAL A 13 -16.57 11.44 -1.70
N ARG A 14 -17.68 11.96 -1.16
CA ARG A 14 -18.66 11.17 -0.41
C ARG A 14 -19.35 10.12 -1.30
N PHE A 15 -19.65 10.43 -2.56
CA PHE A 15 -20.21 9.50 -3.53
C PHE A 15 -19.22 8.38 -3.87
N VAL A 16 -17.96 8.70 -4.13
CA VAL A 16 -16.90 7.70 -4.42
C VAL A 16 -16.61 6.82 -3.21
N LEU A 17 -16.61 7.39 -2.00
CA LEU A 17 -16.48 6.63 -0.76
C LEU A 17 -17.70 5.73 -0.49
N PHE A 18 -18.91 6.20 -0.79
CA PHE A 18 -20.17 5.49 -0.58
C PHE A 18 -20.38 4.33 -1.58
N PHE A 19 -20.07 4.54 -2.86
CA PHE A 19 -20.16 3.51 -3.91
C PHE A 19 -18.96 2.56 -3.96
N ARG A 20 -18.13 2.51 -2.91
CA ARG A 20 -17.08 1.49 -2.78
C ARG A 20 -17.70 0.10 -2.74
N ARG A 21 -17.54 -0.63 -3.85
CA ARG A 21 -17.98 -2.02 -4.00
C ARG A 21 -17.55 -2.85 -2.77
N ARG A 22 -18.53 -3.40 -2.05
CA ARG A 22 -18.28 -4.46 -1.08
C ARG A 22 -17.92 -5.71 -1.87
N ARG A 23 -16.78 -6.31 -1.56
CA ARG A 23 -16.36 -7.56 -2.20
C ARG A 23 -17.09 -8.75 -1.60
N LEU A 24 -17.44 -9.68 -2.47
CA LEU A 24 -17.97 -10.97 -2.06
C LEU A 24 -16.82 -11.83 -1.49
N PRO A 25 -17.06 -12.63 -0.43
CA PRO A 25 -16.01 -13.38 0.27
C PRO A 25 -15.16 -14.32 -0.60
N ARG A 26 -15.71 -14.81 -1.72
CA ARG A 26 -15.13 -15.82 -2.62
C ARG A 26 -14.34 -15.26 -3.81
N GLN A 27 -14.23 -13.94 -3.96
CA GLN A 27 -13.48 -13.35 -5.07
C GLN A 27 -12.00 -13.23 -4.74
N THR A 28 -11.15 -13.40 -5.75
CA THR A 28 -9.71 -13.11 -5.64
C THR A 28 -9.46 -11.65 -5.35
N CYS A 29 -8.36 -11.36 -4.65
CA CYS A 29 -8.00 -10.03 -4.20
C CYS A 29 -6.61 -9.61 -4.64
N SER A 30 -6.52 -8.63 -5.54
CA SER A 30 -5.23 -8.05 -5.90
C SER A 30 -4.69 -7.21 -4.75
N VAL A 31 -3.47 -7.52 -4.31
CA VAL A 31 -2.85 -6.86 -3.16
C VAL A 31 -1.56 -6.18 -3.61
N ALA A 32 -1.42 -4.90 -3.28
CA ALA A 32 -0.17 -4.19 -3.37
C ALA A 32 0.48 -4.09 -1.98
N ILE A 33 1.76 -4.36 -1.89
CA ILE A 33 2.52 -4.36 -0.63
C ILE A 33 3.71 -3.45 -0.82
N PHE A 34 3.79 -2.37 -0.03
CA PHE A 34 4.97 -1.52 -0.02
C PHE A 34 6.08 -2.15 0.83
N LEU A 35 7.26 -2.28 0.26
CA LEU A 35 8.45 -2.81 0.91
C LEU A 35 9.35 -1.62 1.29
N GLY A 36 9.21 -1.16 2.54
CA GLY A 36 10.09 -0.12 3.09
C GLY A 36 11.51 -0.65 3.31
N SER A 37 12.53 0.07 2.88
CA SER A 37 13.92 -0.41 2.95
C SER A 37 14.36 -0.90 4.34
N GLY A 38 15.16 -1.97 4.39
CA GLY A 38 15.75 -2.48 5.63
C GLY A 38 14.82 -3.41 6.42
N GLY A 39 14.65 -3.14 7.72
CA GLY A 39 13.81 -3.94 8.62
C GLY A 39 12.34 -4.00 8.18
N HIS A 40 11.82 -2.87 7.65
CA HIS A 40 10.45 -2.76 7.19
C HIS A 40 10.08 -3.74 6.08
N THR A 41 11.00 -4.03 5.15
CA THR A 41 10.80 -5.05 4.11
C THR A 41 10.62 -6.41 4.72
N SER A 42 11.42 -6.75 5.73
CA SER A 42 11.35 -8.07 6.37
C SER A 42 10.01 -8.24 7.09
N GLU A 43 9.56 -7.20 7.81
CA GLU A 43 8.22 -7.16 8.43
C GLU A 43 7.10 -7.29 7.40
N ALA A 44 7.15 -6.51 6.32
CA ALA A 44 6.14 -6.52 5.27
C ALA A 44 6.07 -7.87 4.55
N LEU A 45 7.22 -8.49 4.25
CA LEU A 45 7.28 -9.80 3.59
C LEU A 45 6.87 -10.94 4.52
N LYS A 46 7.13 -10.83 5.82
CA LYS A 46 6.66 -11.81 6.80
C LYS A 46 5.13 -11.80 6.90
N MET A 47 4.52 -10.63 6.97
CA MET A 47 3.06 -10.49 6.85
C MET A 47 2.53 -10.98 5.49
N ALA A 48 3.25 -10.69 4.40
CA ALA A 48 2.88 -11.21 3.08
C ALA A 48 2.91 -12.74 3.06
N SER A 49 3.91 -13.36 3.69
CA SER A 49 4.11 -14.82 3.68
C SER A 49 2.98 -15.61 4.35
N SER A 50 2.22 -14.99 5.26
CA SER A 50 1.05 -15.60 5.90
C SER A 50 -0.24 -15.47 5.07
N LEU A 51 -0.22 -14.72 3.96
CA LEU A 51 -1.37 -14.62 3.07
C LEU A 51 -1.54 -15.91 2.24
N ASP A 52 -2.79 -16.24 1.94
CA ASP A 52 -3.14 -17.27 0.96
C ASP A 52 -2.98 -16.71 -0.47
N PHE A 53 -1.98 -17.20 -1.21
CA PHE A 53 -1.62 -16.69 -2.53
C PHE A 53 -2.61 -17.11 -3.63
N SER A 54 -3.49 -18.09 -3.36
CA SER A 54 -4.58 -18.44 -4.27
C SER A 54 -5.69 -17.39 -4.23
N ARG A 55 -6.00 -16.88 -3.03
CA ARG A 55 -7.01 -15.85 -2.80
C ARG A 55 -6.49 -14.45 -3.06
N TYR A 56 -5.31 -14.11 -2.55
CA TYR A 56 -4.75 -12.77 -2.65
C TYR A 56 -3.87 -12.64 -3.90
N THR A 57 -4.50 -12.60 -5.07
CA THR A 57 -3.84 -12.55 -6.38
C THR A 57 -4.49 -11.52 -7.33
N PRO A 58 -3.71 -10.86 -8.22
CA PRO A 58 -2.23 -10.82 -8.26
C PRO A 58 -1.62 -9.96 -7.15
N ARG A 59 -0.35 -10.25 -6.80
CA ARG A 59 0.41 -9.48 -5.80
C ARG A 59 1.31 -8.46 -6.48
N THR A 60 1.33 -7.23 -6.02
CA THR A 60 2.22 -6.18 -6.52
C THR A 60 3.14 -5.72 -5.41
N TYR A 61 4.44 -6.01 -5.50
CA TYR A 61 5.43 -5.53 -4.55
C TYR A 61 5.94 -4.16 -5.01
N VAL A 62 5.71 -3.14 -4.19
CA VAL A 62 6.17 -1.77 -4.46
C VAL A 62 7.49 -1.57 -3.71
N VAL A 63 8.58 -1.41 -4.45
CA VAL A 63 9.94 -1.23 -3.92
C VAL A 63 10.46 0.16 -4.20
N SER A 64 11.33 0.63 -3.32
CA SER A 64 12.01 1.91 -3.47
C SER A 64 13.20 1.84 -4.44
N GLN A 65 13.45 2.91 -5.18
CA GLN A 65 14.59 3.00 -6.10
C GLN A 65 15.91 2.91 -5.31
N GLY A 66 16.82 2.06 -5.80
CA GLY A 66 18.09 1.75 -5.15
C GLY A 66 18.00 0.68 -4.06
N ASP A 67 16.85 0.02 -3.89
CA ASP A 67 16.67 -1.09 -2.95
C ASP A 67 16.47 -2.42 -3.66
N ALA A 68 17.54 -2.88 -4.32
CA ALA A 68 17.56 -4.17 -5.03
C ALA A 68 17.37 -5.36 -4.09
N PHE A 69 17.82 -5.25 -2.83
CA PHE A 69 17.72 -6.32 -1.85
C PHE A 69 16.27 -6.61 -1.47
N SER A 70 15.44 -5.57 -1.28
CA SER A 70 14.01 -5.76 -1.02
C SER A 70 13.29 -6.42 -2.20
N ALA A 71 13.65 -6.06 -3.43
CA ALA A 71 13.13 -6.72 -4.62
C ALA A 71 13.52 -8.21 -4.66
N GLN A 72 14.78 -8.55 -4.39
CA GLN A 72 15.25 -9.93 -4.36
C GLN A 72 14.54 -10.77 -3.28
N LYS A 73 14.32 -10.21 -2.09
CA LYS A 73 13.56 -10.88 -1.02
C LYS A 73 12.12 -11.18 -1.43
N ALA A 74 11.46 -10.24 -2.11
CA ALA A 74 10.09 -10.46 -2.61
C ALA A 74 10.04 -11.59 -3.66
N LEU A 75 11.01 -11.61 -4.57
CA LEU A 75 11.15 -12.68 -5.57
C LEU A 75 11.42 -14.03 -4.91
N ALA A 76 12.27 -14.08 -3.87
CA ALA A 76 12.53 -15.29 -3.12
C ALA A 76 11.26 -15.82 -2.43
N LEU A 77 10.45 -14.95 -1.82
CA LEU A 77 9.18 -15.33 -1.21
C LEU A 77 8.21 -15.96 -2.23
N GLU A 78 8.05 -15.34 -3.40
CA GLU A 78 7.19 -15.88 -4.46
C GLU A 78 7.70 -17.23 -4.98
N ARG A 79 9.03 -17.42 -5.10
CA ARG A 79 9.62 -18.73 -5.48
C ARG A 79 9.33 -19.81 -4.45
N ILE A 80 9.50 -19.52 -3.16
CA ILE A 80 9.21 -20.47 -2.07
C ILE A 80 7.73 -20.87 -2.10
N LYS A 81 6.82 -19.90 -2.30
CA LYS A 81 5.38 -20.19 -2.39
C LYS A 81 5.02 -20.94 -3.66
N ALA A 82 5.64 -20.62 -4.79
CA ALA A 82 5.42 -21.33 -6.06
C ALA A 82 5.89 -22.79 -6.00
N SER A 83 7.04 -23.08 -5.38
CA SER A 83 7.53 -24.46 -5.24
C SER A 83 6.60 -25.33 -4.39
N HIS A 84 5.93 -24.76 -3.39
CA HIS A 84 4.91 -25.48 -2.63
C HIS A 84 3.67 -25.84 -3.47
N THR A 85 3.27 -24.97 -4.40
CA THR A 85 2.11 -25.20 -5.27
C THR A 85 2.39 -26.20 -6.40
N LEU A 86 3.62 -26.20 -6.96
CA LEU A 86 4.01 -27.09 -8.07
C LEU A 86 4.10 -28.58 -7.68
N ILE A 87 4.20 -28.90 -6.39
CA ILE A 87 4.09 -30.29 -5.90
C ILE A 87 2.64 -30.80 -6.00
N SER A 88 1.66 -29.90 -6.10
CA SER A 88 0.23 -30.25 -6.03
C SER A 88 -0.49 -30.26 -7.38
N ASP A 89 -0.01 -29.59 -8.43
CA ASP A 89 -0.66 -29.59 -9.75
C ASP A 89 0.31 -29.32 -10.92
N ASN A 90 0.25 -30.16 -11.95
CA ASN A 90 1.17 -30.24 -13.09
C ASN A 90 0.91 -29.18 -14.19
N HIS A 91 0.32 -28.03 -13.85
CA HIS A 91 -0.03 -26.98 -14.80
C HIS A 91 0.93 -25.77 -14.64
N SER A 92 1.52 -25.32 -15.75
CA SER A 92 2.45 -24.20 -15.84
C SER A 92 1.79 -22.85 -15.51
N ILE A 93 1.67 -22.54 -14.21
CA ILE A 93 1.08 -21.28 -13.73
C ILE A 93 2.10 -20.15 -13.89
N GLN A 94 1.78 -19.19 -14.76
CA GLN A 94 2.51 -17.93 -14.92
C GLN A 94 2.61 -17.19 -13.56
N PRO A 95 3.73 -16.50 -13.27
CA PRO A 95 3.92 -15.81 -12.00
C PRO A 95 2.85 -14.74 -11.79
N GLN A 96 1.94 -14.97 -10.83
CA GLN A 96 0.85 -14.04 -10.50
C GLN A 96 1.31 -12.90 -9.59
N TYR A 97 2.50 -12.36 -9.84
CA TYR A 97 3.04 -11.23 -9.10
C TYR A 97 3.71 -10.19 -10.02
N LYS A 98 3.82 -8.96 -9.54
CA LYS A 98 4.45 -7.84 -10.22
C LYS A 98 5.38 -7.09 -9.27
N LEU A 99 6.54 -6.70 -9.77
CA LEU A 99 7.43 -5.77 -9.08
C LEU A 99 7.24 -4.36 -9.65
N LEU A 100 7.06 -3.36 -8.78
CA LEU A 100 6.89 -1.95 -9.13
C LEU A 100 7.94 -1.13 -8.38
N THR A 101 8.82 -0.45 -9.10
CA THR A 101 9.84 0.42 -8.49
C THR A 101 9.39 1.87 -8.50
N ILE A 102 9.45 2.54 -7.35
CA ILE A 102 9.15 3.97 -7.20
C ILE A 102 10.36 4.74 -6.64
N PRO A 103 10.56 6.02 -7.00
CA PRO A 103 11.61 6.85 -6.41
C PRO A 103 11.41 7.00 -4.90
N ARG A 104 12.52 7.02 -4.14
CA ARG A 104 12.47 7.30 -2.70
C ARG A 104 12.08 8.76 -2.46
N ALA A 105 11.19 9.00 -1.49
CA ALA A 105 10.78 10.35 -1.12
C ALA A 105 11.85 11.12 -0.33
N ARG A 106 12.77 10.40 0.33
CA ARG A 106 13.90 10.97 1.08
C ARG A 106 15.06 9.98 1.10
N ARG A 107 16.29 10.46 0.93
CA ARG A 107 17.50 9.66 1.13
C ARG A 107 17.85 9.54 2.62
N VAL A 108 18.57 8.49 2.98
CA VAL A 108 19.09 8.34 4.36
C VAL A 108 20.07 9.49 4.62
N HIS A 109 19.98 10.14 5.79
CA HIS A 109 20.77 11.32 6.18
C HIS A 109 20.49 12.62 5.41
N GLN A 110 19.44 12.69 4.59
CA GLN A 110 19.04 13.94 3.93
C GLN A 110 18.32 14.88 4.90
N SER A 111 18.67 16.17 4.86
CA SER A 111 17.99 17.20 5.63
C SER A 111 16.53 17.38 5.19
N LEU A 112 15.65 17.74 6.13
CA LEU A 112 14.23 17.95 5.82
C LEU A 112 14.02 19.06 4.78
N LEU A 113 14.90 20.05 4.72
CA LEU A 113 14.83 21.17 3.77
C LEU A 113 15.13 20.77 2.32
N THR A 114 15.99 19.79 2.10
CA THR A 114 16.33 19.31 0.75
C THR A 114 15.45 18.14 0.29
N THR A 115 14.55 17.67 1.17
CA THR A 115 13.61 16.57 0.91
C THR A 115 12.48 16.89 -0.09
N PRO A 116 11.91 18.12 -0.18
CA PRO A 116 10.73 18.38 -1.01
C PRO A 116 10.87 17.99 -2.49
N PRO A 117 11.98 18.27 -3.20
CA PRO A 117 12.13 17.88 -4.60
C PRO A 117 12.05 16.36 -4.83
N ASP A 118 12.73 15.57 -3.98
CA ASP A 118 12.70 14.11 -4.07
C ASP A 118 11.29 13.57 -3.73
N ALA A 119 10.62 14.18 -2.75
CA ALA A 119 9.24 13.83 -2.41
C ALA A 119 8.26 14.13 -3.56
N VAL A 120 8.40 15.27 -4.25
CA VAL A 120 7.58 15.61 -5.43
C VAL A 120 7.84 14.64 -6.57
N LYS A 121 9.11 14.32 -6.87
CA LYS A 121 9.46 13.32 -7.89
C LYS A 121 8.85 11.95 -7.56
N SER A 122 8.91 11.53 -6.30
CA SER A 122 8.28 10.30 -5.81
C SER A 122 6.76 10.35 -5.97
N LEU A 123 6.12 11.49 -5.65
CA LEU A 123 4.68 11.68 -5.79
C LEU A 123 4.24 11.57 -7.25
N LEU A 124 4.92 12.25 -8.17
CA LEU A 124 4.61 12.19 -9.60
C LEU A 124 4.70 10.77 -10.15
N ALA A 125 5.73 10.02 -9.75
CA ALA A 125 5.85 8.61 -10.12
C ALA A 125 4.71 7.76 -9.52
N CYS A 126 4.34 8.00 -8.25
CA CYS A 126 3.22 7.30 -7.62
C CYS A 126 1.89 7.60 -8.32
N VAL A 127 1.62 8.86 -8.66
CA VAL A 127 0.43 9.29 -9.43
C VAL A 127 0.43 8.64 -10.81
N TYR A 128 1.58 8.58 -11.50
CA TYR A 128 1.66 7.89 -12.78
C TYR A 128 1.29 6.40 -12.65
N PHE A 129 1.80 5.69 -11.64
CA PHE A 129 1.54 4.25 -11.51
C PHE A 129 0.17 3.91 -10.92
N ILE A 130 -0.36 4.70 -9.99
CA ILE A 130 -1.63 4.46 -9.30
C ILE A 130 -2.81 5.03 -10.09
N SER A 131 -2.63 6.18 -10.72
CA SER A 131 -3.70 6.93 -11.39
C SER A 131 -3.62 6.74 -12.90
N VAL A 132 -2.52 7.15 -13.52
CA VAL A 132 -2.44 7.31 -14.98
C VAL A 132 -2.37 5.95 -15.69
N ARG A 133 -1.49 5.06 -15.25
CA ARG A 133 -1.26 3.76 -15.91
C ARG A 133 -2.49 2.85 -15.92
N PRO A 134 -3.31 2.74 -14.84
CA PRO A 134 -4.57 2.00 -14.89
C PRO A 134 -5.59 2.59 -15.85
N LEU A 135 -5.63 3.92 -16.01
CA LEU A 135 -6.58 4.60 -16.91
C LEU A 135 -6.36 4.23 -18.39
N PHE A 136 -5.11 4.02 -18.80
CA PHE A 136 -4.76 3.64 -20.17
C PHE A 136 -4.97 2.14 -20.49
N LYS A 137 -5.36 1.31 -19.52
CA LYS A 137 -5.72 -0.08 -19.80
C LYS A 137 -7.18 -0.16 -20.27
N ILE A 138 -7.37 -0.66 -21.49
CA ILE A 138 -8.69 -0.89 -22.09
C ILE A 138 -9.55 -1.73 -21.13
N GLY A 139 -10.74 -1.24 -20.78
CA GLY A 139 -11.67 -1.90 -19.85
C GLY A 139 -11.35 -1.76 -18.35
N ALA A 140 -10.27 -1.06 -17.96
CA ALA A 140 -9.85 -0.90 -16.57
C ALA A 140 -10.25 0.43 -15.94
N PHE A 141 -11.01 1.29 -16.63
CA PHE A 141 -11.39 2.64 -16.16
C PHE A 141 -12.07 2.66 -14.77
N ARG A 142 -12.66 1.52 -14.38
CA ARG A 142 -13.34 1.35 -13.07
C ARG A 142 -12.57 0.48 -12.07
N ARG A 143 -11.38 -0.01 -12.41
CA ARG A 143 -10.60 -0.90 -11.54
C ARG A 143 -9.38 -0.17 -10.99
N PRO A 144 -9.16 -0.18 -9.65
CA PRO A 144 -7.94 0.36 -9.10
C PRO A 144 -6.72 -0.50 -9.51
N PHE A 145 -5.51 0.03 -9.35
CA PHE A 145 -4.28 -0.71 -9.65
C PHE A 145 -4.12 -1.98 -8.79
N ALA A 146 -4.69 -1.95 -7.59
CA ALA A 146 -4.82 -3.05 -6.65
C ALA A 146 -6.08 -2.83 -5.81
N ASP A 147 -6.61 -3.87 -5.18
CA ASP A 147 -7.80 -3.77 -4.35
C ASP A 147 -7.48 -3.41 -2.90
N LEU A 148 -6.35 -3.90 -2.42
CA LEU A 148 -5.79 -3.63 -1.12
C LEU A 148 -4.34 -3.14 -1.28
N LEU A 149 -3.99 -2.05 -0.61
CA LEU A 149 -2.63 -1.55 -0.48
C LEU A 149 -2.23 -1.64 0.98
N ILE A 150 -1.21 -2.45 1.26
CA ILE A 150 -0.61 -2.60 2.59
C ILE A 150 0.63 -1.72 2.65
N LEU A 151 0.66 -0.84 3.64
CA LEU A 151 1.75 0.10 3.89
C LEU A 151 2.38 -0.18 5.24
N ASN A 152 3.71 -0.18 5.28
CA ASN A 152 4.49 -0.01 6.50
C ASN A 152 5.67 0.95 6.24
N GLY A 153 6.34 1.37 7.31
CA GLY A 153 7.64 2.02 7.20
C GLY A 153 7.62 3.53 6.89
N PRO A 154 8.70 4.08 6.31
CA PRO A 154 9.04 5.50 6.37
C PRO A 154 8.33 6.34 5.30
N GLY A 155 8.61 7.66 5.26
CA GLY A 155 7.87 8.68 4.51
C GLY A 155 7.55 8.43 3.02
N THR A 156 8.21 7.49 2.34
CA THR A 156 7.78 7.08 0.99
C THR A 156 6.39 6.44 0.99
N CYS A 157 6.00 5.75 2.07
CA CYS A 157 4.64 5.20 2.22
C CYS A 157 3.57 6.31 2.28
N VAL A 158 3.91 7.47 2.87
CA VAL A 158 3.03 8.64 2.94
C VAL A 158 2.81 9.22 1.56
N VAL A 159 3.89 9.35 0.77
CA VAL A 159 3.81 9.84 -0.61
C VAL A 159 3.00 8.89 -1.49
N LEU A 160 3.18 7.57 -1.31
CA LEU A 160 2.37 6.57 -1.99
C LEU A 160 0.89 6.67 -1.62
N TYR A 161 0.58 6.90 -0.34
CA TYR A 161 -0.78 7.17 0.11
C TYR A 161 -1.34 8.48 -0.47
N ALA A 162 -0.53 9.53 -0.57
CA ALA A 162 -0.96 10.81 -1.14
C ALA A 162 -1.45 10.66 -2.58
N ALA A 163 -0.82 9.80 -3.39
CA ALA A 163 -1.32 9.48 -4.73
C ALA A 163 -2.70 8.75 -4.70
N VAL A 164 -2.92 7.85 -3.74
CA VAL A 164 -4.24 7.23 -3.53
C VAL A 164 -5.27 8.25 -3.09
N LEU A 165 -4.90 9.17 -2.20
CA LEU A 165 -5.77 10.25 -1.73
C LEU A 165 -6.15 11.17 -2.89
N LEU A 166 -5.21 11.54 -3.76
CA LEU A 166 -5.48 12.32 -4.96
C LEU A 166 -6.55 11.64 -5.82
N ASN A 167 -6.43 10.34 -6.10
CA ASN A 167 -7.48 9.60 -6.82
C ASN A 167 -8.85 9.74 -6.14
N ARG A 168 -8.92 9.62 -4.81
CA ARG A 168 -10.18 9.78 -4.07
C ARG A 168 -10.77 11.17 -4.22
N LEU A 169 -9.94 12.21 -4.24
CA LEU A 169 -10.37 13.61 -4.38
C LEU A 169 -10.94 13.91 -5.78
N ILE A 170 -10.34 13.33 -6.83
CA ILE A 170 -10.79 13.53 -8.22
C ILE A 170 -11.78 12.44 -8.70
N GLY A 171 -12.26 11.59 -7.80
CA GLY A 171 -13.26 10.56 -8.09
C GLY A 171 -12.77 9.35 -8.89
N LEU A 172 -11.45 9.15 -8.99
CA LEU A 172 -10.85 7.97 -9.60
C LEU A 172 -10.86 6.76 -8.64
N PRO A 173 -10.90 5.53 -9.16
CA PRO A 173 -10.80 4.34 -8.33
C PRO A 173 -9.44 4.26 -7.62
N GLY A 174 -9.47 3.82 -6.37
CA GLY A 174 -8.26 3.60 -5.57
C GLY A 174 -8.41 2.39 -4.64
N PRO A 175 -7.29 1.77 -4.22
CA PRO A 175 -7.33 0.64 -3.31
C PRO A 175 -7.94 1.03 -1.95
N ARG A 176 -8.37 0.01 -1.21
CA ARG A 176 -8.43 0.11 0.25
C ARG A 176 -7.01 0.13 0.80
N VAL A 177 -6.73 0.99 1.76
CA VAL A 177 -5.40 1.16 2.32
C VAL A 177 -5.40 0.68 3.77
N MET A 178 -4.51 -0.26 4.05
CA MET A 178 -4.18 -0.71 5.39
C MET A 178 -2.77 -0.21 5.73
N TYR A 179 -2.66 0.56 6.81
CA TYR A 179 -1.38 0.91 7.39
C TYR A 179 -1.12 0.02 8.59
N VAL A 180 0.08 -0.58 8.64
CA VAL A 180 0.54 -1.38 9.78
C VAL A 180 1.69 -0.62 10.43
N GLU A 181 1.45 -0.11 11.64
CA GLU A 181 2.53 0.38 12.49
C GLU A 181 3.27 -0.84 13.04
N SER A 182 4.48 -1.05 12.53
CA SER A 182 5.21 -2.30 12.71
C SER A 182 6.13 -2.29 13.93
N PHE A 183 6.78 -3.43 14.19
CA PHE A 183 7.69 -3.69 15.31
C PHE A 183 8.73 -2.60 15.60
N ALA A 184 9.10 -1.80 14.60
CA ALA A 184 10.00 -0.66 14.76
C ALA A 184 9.53 0.37 15.81
N ARG A 185 8.25 0.37 16.21
CA ARG A 185 7.69 1.30 17.19
C ARG A 185 6.86 0.58 18.25
N VAL A 186 7.36 0.57 19.48
CA VAL A 186 6.67 -0.07 20.62
C VAL A 186 5.87 0.94 21.43
N ARG A 187 6.45 2.10 21.74
CA ARG A 187 5.89 3.08 22.69
C ARG A 187 5.12 4.24 22.08
N SER A 188 5.33 4.54 20.81
CA SER A 188 4.66 5.66 20.14
C SER A 188 4.60 5.50 18.64
N LEU A 189 3.49 5.95 18.03
CA LEU A 189 3.31 5.97 16.58
C LEU A 189 4.47 6.69 15.87
N SER A 190 4.86 6.16 14.72
CA SER A 190 5.83 6.83 13.84
C SER A 190 5.23 8.12 13.29
N LEU A 191 6.08 9.03 12.78
CA LEU A 191 5.58 10.25 12.12
C LEU A 191 4.65 9.89 10.93
N SER A 192 5.02 8.86 10.16
CA SER A 192 4.19 8.35 9.08
C SER A 192 2.87 7.76 9.60
N GLY A 193 2.90 7.00 10.69
CA GLY A 193 1.71 6.48 11.36
C GLY A 193 0.79 7.60 11.83
N LYS A 194 1.31 8.59 12.56
CA LYS A 194 0.54 9.77 13.00
C LYS A 194 -0.11 10.50 11.84
N LEU A 195 0.64 10.71 10.75
CA LEU A 195 0.14 11.42 9.58
C LEU A 195 -0.94 10.62 8.85
N LEU A 196 -0.84 9.30 8.80
CA LEU A 196 -1.78 8.43 8.08
C LEU A 196 -2.97 7.97 8.93
N TYR A 197 -2.88 8.08 10.25
CA TYR A 197 -3.81 7.53 11.24
C TYR A 197 -5.28 7.82 10.92
N HIS A 198 -5.62 9.06 10.59
CA HIS A 198 -7.00 9.46 10.31
C HIS A 198 -7.44 9.23 8.86
N PHE A 199 -6.53 8.96 7.93
CA PHE A 199 -6.84 8.95 6.50
C PHE A 199 -6.96 7.54 5.92
N VAL A 200 -6.19 6.58 6.43
CA VAL A 200 -6.21 5.20 5.92
C VAL A 200 -7.53 4.51 6.25
N ASP A 201 -7.84 3.43 5.54
CA ASP A 201 -9.11 2.71 5.76
C ASP A 201 -9.03 1.81 6.99
N ARG A 202 -7.87 1.17 7.20
CA ARG A 202 -7.55 0.39 8.39
C ARG A 202 -6.18 0.80 8.91
N PHE A 203 -6.11 1.04 10.21
CA PHE A 203 -4.87 1.28 10.92
C PHE A 203 -4.67 0.11 11.88
N VAL A 204 -3.55 -0.60 11.76
CA VAL A 204 -3.23 -1.78 12.56
C VAL A 204 -2.01 -1.48 13.40
N VAL A 205 -2.09 -1.84 14.68
CA VAL A 205 -0.96 -1.74 15.63
C VAL A 205 -0.61 -3.12 16.17
N GLN A 206 0.68 -3.34 16.42
CA GLN A 206 1.20 -4.62 16.91
C GLN A 206 1.48 -4.63 18.41
N TRP A 207 1.50 -3.45 19.06
CA TRP A 207 1.80 -3.28 20.47
C TRP A 207 0.62 -2.67 21.22
N PRO A 208 0.31 -3.16 22.44
CA PRO A 208 -0.80 -2.65 23.24
C PRO A 208 -0.59 -1.18 23.63
N ASP A 209 0.65 -0.76 23.87
CA ASP A 209 1.02 0.62 24.22
C ASP A 209 0.64 1.65 23.13
N LEU A 210 0.41 1.20 21.90
CA LEU A 210 -0.02 2.06 20.79
C LEU A 210 -1.54 2.23 20.70
N VAL A 211 -2.30 1.45 21.48
CA VAL A 211 -3.75 1.52 21.53
C VAL A 211 -4.15 2.74 22.36
N GLN A 212 -4.87 3.66 21.74
CA GLN A 212 -5.41 4.85 22.34
C GLN A 212 -6.84 4.56 22.83
N PRO A 213 -7.26 5.12 23.98
CA PRO A 213 -8.64 5.01 24.44
C PRO A 213 -9.62 5.54 23.38
N GLY A 214 -10.54 4.68 22.91
CA GLY A 214 -11.47 5.03 21.84
C GLY A 214 -10.83 5.23 20.46
N GLY A 215 -9.58 4.79 20.29
CA GLY A 215 -8.85 4.86 19.03
C GLY A 215 -9.47 3.98 17.95
N ARG A 216 -9.12 4.29 16.69
CA ARG A 216 -9.61 3.56 15.51
C ARG A 216 -8.69 2.42 15.06
N GLU A 217 -7.56 2.25 15.74
CA GLU A 217 -6.59 1.20 15.49
C GLU A 217 -7.12 -0.17 15.87
N ASP A 218 -6.75 -1.16 15.06
CA ASP A 218 -7.05 -2.56 15.29
C ASP A 218 -5.80 -3.22 15.85
N TYR A 219 -5.83 -3.56 17.15
CA TYR A 219 -4.72 -4.28 17.78
C TYR A 219 -4.74 -5.75 17.36
N ARG A 220 -3.66 -6.20 16.73
CA ARG A 220 -3.55 -7.57 16.19
C ARG A 220 -2.35 -8.35 16.74
N GLY A 221 -1.65 -7.80 17.72
CA GLY A 221 -0.44 -8.39 18.28
C GLY A 221 0.66 -8.60 17.23
N CYS A 222 1.48 -9.61 17.46
CA CYS A 222 2.62 -9.95 16.61
C CYS A 222 2.14 -10.56 15.27
N LEU A 223 2.24 -9.80 14.17
CA LEU A 223 1.99 -10.31 12.80
C LEU A 223 3.28 -10.63 12.03
N VAL A 224 4.45 -10.46 12.67
CA VAL A 224 5.79 -10.64 12.09
C VAL A 224 6.53 -11.72 12.86
#